data_AF-A0A5K1K3D8-F1
#
_entry.id   AF-A0A5K1K3D8-F1
#
_cell.length_a   1.000
_cell.length_b   1.000
_cell.length_c   1.000
_cell.angle_alpha   90.00
_cell.angle_beta   90.00
_cell.angle_gamma   90.00
#
_symmetry.space_group_name_H-M   'P 1'
#
loop_
_entity.id
_entity.type
_entity.pdbx_description
1 polymer ?
#
loop_
_entity_poly.entity_id
_entity_poly.type
_entity_poly.pdbx_seq_one_letter_code
_entity_poly.pdbx_strand_id
1 'polypeptide(L)'
;MQVLPAAWIVALNALQHLGISIRSSDQSHLYSGDVSLRHLHHLFSHHPLLPSSLAITNLARAHLSHLCHLASWTASTTTQSYTLTPFPHILHTLSNFSARHDWPAVQHWLCALSLADFTTATAGLFDPDIAPAAAHQSDDRWTLALPPSLRQQYAETAILAAVRLSSSHPLSPEGILASDASAISRPRPHVTFAATSPHTTLVLAIALPDRSASSLHGEVFGLILAALLHLHRPVLPPPSRPVLYTDHLNSVRFYQSLSSPSLSPSPPQNPALPLYHWLRDICQCSPNAPIITYTPAHTSNSSPPAQANRLVDNLASTSHTPGRIPLALPLPTFTLPPYVLHAPSHGYILPSSIPTAVRDLHIHTLLSDPSLRPNSVLFRSLYDQHPPPPHPYTRASSAYSVLVQLYSRSSQLDDAFTRFRRFRDASPLCHFGCDTLETPHHLFVQCPHFADVRDEHKIAVQRETSTLLHATETPLPKEVIQRTAASLFVDDPDIWPQTTARYFLGMVPPIPGVSSSSGAHLHTTRLLSRIAASWHLTSIRLTARIWGSYKRAMNLSPPRIPPPIALPPHLTHLL
;
A
#
# COMPACT_ATOMS: atom_id res chain seq x y z
N MET A 1 -7.53 19.05 27.11
CA MET A 1 -8.52 18.66 26.10
C MET A 1 -7.81 18.60 24.74
N GLN A 2 -7.49 17.41 24.24
CA GLN A 2 -6.77 17.26 22.97
C GLN A 2 -7.79 17.31 21.81
N VAL A 3 -7.73 18.37 21.01
CA VAL A 3 -8.71 18.66 19.96
C VAL A 3 -8.30 17.95 18.68
N LEU A 4 -9.23 17.22 18.09
CA LEU A 4 -9.06 16.62 16.76
C LEU A 4 -8.79 17.72 15.73
N PRO A 5 -7.74 17.64 14.87
CA PRO A 5 -7.46 18.69 13.90
C PRO A 5 -8.65 18.94 12.97
N ALA A 6 -9.08 20.21 12.84
CA ALA A 6 -10.23 20.57 12.00
C ALA A 6 -10.08 20.11 10.54
N ALA A 7 -8.86 20.14 10.02
CA ALA A 7 -8.56 19.65 8.67
C ALA A 7 -8.92 18.15 8.49
N TRP A 8 -8.77 17.34 9.53
CA TRP A 8 -9.11 15.91 9.47
C TRP A 8 -10.62 15.69 9.50
N ILE A 9 -11.37 16.54 10.22
CA ILE A 9 -12.83 16.54 10.22
C ILE A 9 -13.35 16.87 8.81
N VAL A 10 -12.82 17.91 8.19
CA VAL A 10 -13.19 18.32 6.81
C VAL A 10 -12.84 17.23 5.80
N ALA A 11 -11.71 16.54 5.99
CA ALA A 11 -11.25 15.49 5.09
C ALA A 11 -11.90 14.12 5.34
N LEU A 12 -12.75 13.95 6.36
CA LEU A 12 -13.24 12.64 6.81
C LEU A 12 -13.87 11.82 5.68
N ASN A 13 -14.73 12.43 4.86
CA ASN A 13 -15.37 11.74 3.75
C ASN A 13 -14.33 11.25 2.72
N ALA A 14 -13.36 12.07 2.36
CA ALA A 14 -12.31 11.69 1.42
C ALA A 14 -11.40 10.57 1.98
N LEU A 15 -11.09 10.63 3.28
CA LEU A 15 -10.34 9.59 3.98
C LEU A 15 -11.11 8.26 3.99
N GLN A 16 -12.42 8.30 4.27
CA GLN A 16 -13.28 7.11 4.23
C GLN A 16 -13.34 6.47 2.85
N HIS A 17 -13.42 7.25 1.77
CA HIS A 17 -13.37 6.73 0.39
C HIS A 17 -12.05 5.98 0.08
N LEU A 18 -10.96 6.34 0.77
CA LEU A 18 -9.66 5.67 0.66
C LEU A 18 -9.45 4.55 1.69
N GLY A 19 -10.47 4.23 2.49
CA GLY A 19 -10.36 3.22 3.57
C GLY A 19 -9.47 3.66 4.73
N ILE A 20 -9.27 4.98 4.92
CA ILE A 20 -8.48 5.56 5.99
C ILE A 20 -9.41 5.97 7.14
N SER A 21 -9.08 5.52 8.35
CA SER A 21 -9.77 5.88 9.58
C SER A 21 -8.91 6.80 10.45
N ILE A 22 -9.56 7.74 11.15
CA ILE A 22 -8.92 8.54 12.20
C ILE A 22 -9.05 7.78 13.51
N ARG A 23 -7.96 7.64 14.27
CA ARG A 23 -7.92 6.89 15.52
C ARG A 23 -7.36 7.75 16.64
N SER A 24 -7.91 7.60 17.84
CA SER A 24 -7.25 8.03 19.07
C SER A 24 -6.18 7.00 19.44
N SER A 25 -4.98 7.46 19.77
CA SER A 25 -3.86 6.59 20.14
C SER A 25 -3.86 6.16 21.60
N ASP A 26 -4.73 6.76 22.42
CA ASP A 26 -4.91 6.42 23.83
C ASP A 26 -6.40 6.24 24.13
N GLN A 27 -6.80 4.98 24.24
CA GLN A 27 -8.14 4.57 24.65
C GLN A 27 -8.14 3.95 26.05
N SER A 28 -7.17 4.33 26.90
CA SER A 28 -7.01 3.80 28.27
C SER A 28 -8.22 4.01 29.19
N HIS A 29 -9.15 4.89 28.84
CA HIS A 29 -10.44 5.01 29.52
C HIS A 29 -11.27 3.70 29.42
N LEU A 30 -11.14 2.93 28.33
CA LEU A 30 -11.78 1.62 28.18
C LEU A 30 -11.19 0.60 29.17
N TYR A 31 -9.88 0.60 29.35
CA TYR A 31 -9.20 -0.29 30.31
C TYR A 31 -9.37 0.15 31.76
N SER A 32 -9.33 1.45 32.06
CA SER A 32 -9.62 1.92 33.42
C SER A 32 -11.09 1.75 33.80
N GLY A 33 -11.97 1.47 32.83
CA GLY A 33 -13.41 1.35 33.04
C GLY A 33 -14.11 2.69 33.22
N ASP A 34 -13.45 3.79 32.84
CA ASP A 34 -14.02 5.15 32.83
C ASP A 34 -14.96 5.32 31.62
N VAL A 35 -15.98 4.47 31.58
CA VAL A 35 -16.98 4.42 30.52
C VAL A 35 -18.34 4.28 31.17
N SER A 36 -19.27 5.15 30.78
CA SER A 36 -20.65 5.07 31.24
C SER A 36 -21.29 3.74 30.82
N LEU A 37 -21.95 3.06 31.75
CA LEU A 37 -22.69 1.82 31.47
C LEU A 37 -23.81 2.03 30.45
N ARG A 38 -24.40 3.23 30.41
CA ARG A 38 -25.42 3.59 29.41
C ARG A 38 -24.83 3.73 28.01
N HIS A 39 -23.60 4.24 27.91
CA HIS A 39 -22.89 4.30 26.64
C HIS A 39 -22.55 2.89 26.15
N LEU A 40 -22.04 2.02 27.03
CA LEU A 40 -21.78 0.61 26.71
C LEU A 40 -23.04 -0.13 26.28
N HIS A 41 -24.15 0.08 26.99
CA HIS A 41 -25.45 -0.51 26.63
C HIS A 41 -25.86 -0.16 25.19
N HIS A 42 -25.64 1.09 24.78
CA HIS A 42 -25.93 1.54 23.43
C HIS A 42 -24.99 0.94 22.38
N LEU A 43 -23.68 0.84 22.68
CA LEU A 43 -22.68 0.25 21.79
C LEU A 43 -22.93 -1.24 21.51
N PHE A 44 -23.55 -1.95 22.45
CA PHE A 44 -23.82 -3.39 22.36
C PHE A 44 -25.31 -3.72 22.16
N SER A 45 -26.07 -2.83 21.50
CA SER A 45 -27.53 -2.96 21.31
C SER A 45 -28.00 -4.30 20.74
N HIS A 46 -27.13 -5.01 20.00
CA HIS A 46 -27.42 -6.30 19.35
C HIS A 46 -26.81 -7.51 20.08
N HIS A 47 -26.16 -7.32 21.23
CA HIS A 47 -25.52 -8.42 21.94
C HIS A 47 -26.56 -9.34 22.60
N PRO A 48 -26.47 -10.68 22.45
CA PRO A 48 -27.52 -11.61 22.90
C PRO A 48 -27.74 -11.62 24.41
N LEU A 49 -26.70 -11.28 25.18
CA LEU A 49 -26.73 -11.22 26.64
C LEU A 49 -26.99 -9.81 27.19
N LEU A 50 -27.35 -8.84 26.35
CA LEU A 50 -27.52 -7.45 26.77
C LEU A 50 -28.63 -7.33 27.83
N PRO A 51 -28.36 -6.73 29.01
CA PRO A 51 -29.38 -6.51 30.03
C PRO A 51 -30.40 -5.46 29.58
N SER A 52 -31.56 -5.45 30.24
CA SER A 52 -32.60 -4.45 29.97
C SER A 52 -32.08 -3.02 30.25
N SER A 53 -32.60 -2.03 29.52
CA SER A 53 -32.25 -0.62 29.79
C SER A 53 -32.67 -0.17 31.21
N LEU A 54 -33.69 -0.82 31.78
CA LEU A 54 -34.13 -0.62 33.16
C LEU A 54 -33.08 -1.10 34.17
N ALA A 55 -32.43 -2.24 33.92
CA ALA A 55 -31.33 -2.75 34.75
C ALA A 55 -30.18 -1.73 34.86
N ILE A 56 -29.77 -1.14 33.74
CA ILE A 56 -28.74 -0.10 33.71
C ILE A 56 -29.19 1.16 34.47
N THR A 57 -30.46 1.53 34.36
CA THR A 57 -31.04 2.67 35.08
C THR A 57 -31.09 2.43 36.59
N ASN A 58 -31.40 1.20 37.03
CA ASN A 58 -31.41 0.82 38.44
C ASN A 58 -29.99 0.84 39.03
N LEU A 59 -28.97 0.40 38.29
CA LEU A 59 -27.56 0.51 38.70
C LEU A 59 -27.12 1.97 38.87
N ALA A 60 -27.51 2.84 37.94
CA ALA A 60 -27.21 4.27 38.04
C ALA A 60 -27.86 4.91 39.28
N ARG A 61 -29.07 4.49 39.67
CA ARG A 61 -29.74 4.92 40.93
C ARG A 61 -29.01 4.44 42.18
N ALA A 62 -28.26 3.34 42.09
CA ALA A 62 -27.36 2.86 43.14
C ALA A 62 -25.97 3.53 43.09
N HIS A 63 -25.81 4.62 42.32
CA HIS A 63 -24.53 5.31 42.08
C HIS A 63 -23.47 4.48 41.34
N LEU A 64 -23.87 3.37 40.70
CA LEU A 64 -23.02 2.53 39.87
C LEU A 64 -23.27 2.88 38.40
N SER A 65 -22.64 3.95 37.91
CA SER A 65 -22.87 4.48 36.55
C SER A 65 -21.75 4.19 35.55
N HIS A 66 -20.56 3.80 36.03
CA HIS A 66 -19.37 3.52 35.21
C HIS A 66 -18.95 2.05 35.34
N LEU A 67 -18.26 1.54 34.32
CA LEU A 67 -17.75 0.17 34.30
C LEU A 67 -16.79 -0.11 35.46
N CYS A 68 -15.91 0.84 35.77
CA CYS A 68 -14.96 0.76 36.88
C CYS A 68 -15.61 0.65 38.26
N HIS A 69 -16.91 0.92 38.38
CA HIS A 69 -17.65 0.70 39.62
C HIS A 69 -18.09 -0.76 39.79
N LEU A 70 -18.14 -1.55 38.72
CA LEU A 70 -18.73 -2.89 38.69
C LEU A 70 -17.71 -4.00 38.48
N ALA A 71 -16.69 -3.76 37.66
CA ALA A 71 -15.75 -4.76 37.22
C ALA A 71 -14.38 -4.16 36.92
N SER A 72 -13.37 -5.03 36.92
CA SER A 72 -12.02 -4.73 36.42
C SER A 72 -11.61 -5.76 35.37
N TRP A 73 -10.62 -5.41 34.57
CA TRP A 73 -10.04 -6.36 33.60
C TRP A 73 -9.09 -7.33 34.27
N THR A 74 -9.16 -8.59 33.86
CA THR A 74 -8.17 -9.62 34.18
C THR A 74 -7.58 -10.17 32.91
N ALA A 75 -6.25 -10.29 32.89
CA ALA A 75 -5.54 -10.92 31.78
C ALA A 75 -5.72 -12.44 31.84
N SER A 76 -6.19 -13.03 30.75
CA SER A 76 -6.15 -14.47 30.53
C SER A 76 -4.73 -14.89 30.22
N THR A 77 -4.19 -15.82 31.01
CA THR A 77 -2.81 -16.31 30.88
C THR A 77 -2.58 -17.15 29.61
N THR A 78 -3.64 -17.68 28.99
CA THR A 78 -3.56 -18.59 27.84
C THR A 78 -3.79 -17.88 26.50
N THR A 79 -4.60 -16.82 26.47
CA THR A 79 -5.08 -16.20 25.23
C THR A 79 -4.64 -14.75 25.04
N GLN A 80 -3.89 -14.17 25.99
CA GLN A 80 -3.57 -12.73 26.02
C GLN A 80 -4.81 -11.82 25.85
N SER A 81 -6.00 -12.35 26.14
CA SER A 81 -7.24 -11.59 26.10
C SER A 81 -7.56 -11.06 27.49
N TYR A 82 -8.13 -9.86 27.53
CA TYR A 82 -8.64 -9.26 28.76
C TYR A 82 -10.14 -9.47 28.83
N THR A 83 -10.60 -10.08 29.91
CA THR A 83 -12.01 -10.29 30.20
C THR A 83 -12.39 -9.51 31.46
N LEU A 84 -13.67 -9.12 31.56
CA LEU A 84 -14.15 -8.42 32.74
C LEU A 84 -14.46 -9.40 33.87
N THR A 85 -13.91 -9.09 35.04
CA THR A 85 -14.27 -9.75 36.30
C THR A 85 -15.01 -8.77 37.20
N PRO A 86 -16.31 -9.01 37.44
CA PRO A 86 -17.10 -8.23 38.38
C PRO A 86 -16.54 -8.28 39.79
N PHE A 87 -16.63 -7.17 40.54
CA PHE A 87 -16.11 -7.15 41.91
C PHE A 87 -17.00 -7.96 42.85
N PRO A 88 -16.41 -8.67 43.83
CA PRO A 88 -17.17 -9.53 44.74
C PRO A 88 -18.12 -8.75 45.67
N HIS A 89 -17.82 -7.47 45.93
CA HIS A 89 -18.58 -6.64 46.87
C HIS A 89 -19.86 -6.04 46.27
N ILE A 90 -20.08 -6.11 44.95
CA ILE A 90 -21.22 -5.44 44.29
C ILE A 90 -22.56 -5.96 44.81
N LEU A 91 -22.69 -7.28 45.00
CA LEU A 91 -23.93 -7.87 45.50
C LEU A 91 -24.31 -7.31 46.88
N HIS A 92 -23.32 -7.05 47.74
CA HIS A 92 -23.52 -6.42 49.05
C HIS A 92 -23.91 -4.95 48.91
N THR A 93 -23.21 -4.19 48.05
CA THR A 93 -23.53 -2.78 47.76
C THR A 93 -24.96 -2.60 47.24
N LEU A 94 -25.44 -3.56 46.45
CA LEU A 94 -26.80 -3.54 45.87
C LEU A 94 -27.89 -4.00 46.83
N SER A 95 -27.57 -4.44 48.06
CA SER A 95 -28.51 -5.05 49.00
C SER A 95 -29.82 -4.26 49.22
N ASN A 96 -29.74 -2.92 49.22
CA ASN A 96 -30.86 -2.01 49.45
C ASN A 96 -31.48 -1.43 48.16
N PHE A 97 -31.06 -1.89 46.98
CA PHE A 97 -31.48 -1.35 45.69
C PHE A 97 -32.17 -2.41 44.83
N SER A 98 -33.16 -2.00 44.04
CA SER A 98 -33.84 -2.89 43.07
C SER A 98 -32.87 -3.52 42.07
N ALA A 99 -31.73 -2.86 41.80
CA ALA A 99 -30.66 -3.36 40.94
C ALA A 99 -30.08 -4.72 41.39
N ARG A 100 -30.29 -5.14 42.65
CA ARG A 100 -29.91 -6.48 43.13
C ARG A 100 -30.54 -7.60 42.31
N HIS A 101 -31.79 -7.44 41.89
CA HIS A 101 -32.49 -8.44 41.09
C HIS A 101 -31.97 -8.51 39.66
N ASP A 102 -31.51 -7.38 39.13
CA ASP A 102 -30.95 -7.27 37.78
C ASP A 102 -29.48 -7.70 37.70
N TRP A 103 -28.78 -7.74 38.84
CA TRP A 103 -27.35 -7.99 38.92
C TRP A 103 -26.89 -9.30 38.24
N PRO A 104 -27.55 -10.46 38.39
CA PRO A 104 -27.10 -11.69 37.74
C PRO A 104 -27.02 -11.58 36.20
N ALA A 105 -27.98 -10.90 35.59
CA ALA A 105 -27.98 -10.68 34.13
C ALA A 105 -26.85 -9.73 33.71
N VAL A 106 -26.65 -8.64 34.47
CA VAL A 106 -25.55 -7.70 34.22
C VAL A 106 -24.19 -8.37 34.41
N GLN A 107 -24.03 -9.17 35.47
CA GLN A 107 -22.81 -9.92 35.76
C GLN A 107 -22.48 -10.89 34.62
N HIS A 108 -23.47 -11.65 34.15
CA HIS A 108 -23.30 -12.58 33.04
C HIS A 108 -22.91 -11.87 31.74
N TRP A 109 -23.56 -10.73 31.45
CA TRP A 109 -23.22 -9.88 30.32
C TRP A 109 -21.78 -9.39 30.40
N LEU A 110 -21.36 -8.80 31.53
CA LEU A 110 -20.00 -8.28 31.70
C LEU A 110 -18.95 -9.39 31.53
N CYS A 111 -19.15 -10.56 32.14
CA CYS A 111 -18.22 -11.68 32.02
C CYS A 111 -18.09 -12.23 30.59
N ALA A 112 -19.07 -12.00 29.72
CA ALA A 112 -19.02 -12.43 28.33
C ALA A 112 -18.23 -11.47 27.42
N LEU A 113 -17.92 -10.26 27.89
CA LEU A 113 -17.24 -9.25 27.08
C LEU A 113 -15.72 -9.27 27.29
N SER A 114 -15.01 -9.08 26.19
CA SER A 114 -13.57 -8.88 26.15
C SER A 114 -13.20 -7.43 25.82
N LEU A 115 -11.96 -7.05 26.09
CA LEU A 115 -11.43 -5.73 25.73
C LEU A 115 -11.42 -5.54 24.19
N ALA A 116 -11.24 -6.63 23.44
CA ALA A 116 -11.34 -6.62 21.99
C ALA A 116 -12.76 -6.29 21.50
N ASP A 117 -13.79 -6.79 22.20
CA ASP A 117 -15.19 -6.46 21.87
C ASP A 117 -15.45 -4.96 22.07
N PHE A 118 -14.94 -4.37 23.16
CA PHE A 118 -15.07 -2.93 23.43
C PHE A 118 -14.39 -2.07 22.36
N THR A 119 -13.16 -2.41 21.98
CA THR A 119 -12.44 -1.66 20.94
C THR A 119 -13.07 -1.81 19.56
N THR A 120 -13.68 -2.96 19.27
CA THR A 120 -14.39 -3.19 18.01
C THR A 120 -15.73 -2.44 17.99
N ALA A 121 -16.45 -2.41 19.10
CA ALA A 121 -17.73 -1.71 19.21
C ALA A 121 -17.56 -0.19 19.13
N THR A 122 -16.57 0.36 19.85
CA THR A 122 -16.23 1.80 19.78
C THR A 122 -15.71 2.22 18.40
N ALA A 123 -15.15 1.29 17.62
CA ALA A 123 -14.75 1.54 16.23
C ALA A 123 -15.92 1.56 15.24
N GLY A 124 -17.16 1.28 15.67
CA GLY A 124 -18.32 1.18 14.79
C GLY A 124 -18.30 -0.05 13.87
N LEU A 125 -17.51 -1.07 14.21
CA LEU A 125 -17.32 -2.29 13.40
C LEU A 125 -18.21 -3.46 13.84
N PHE A 126 -19.12 -3.22 14.78
CA PHE A 126 -20.08 -4.22 15.28
C PHE A 126 -21.38 -4.27 14.45
N ASP A 127 -21.48 -3.49 13.38
CA ASP A 127 -22.63 -3.51 12.48
C ASP A 127 -22.41 -4.56 11.36
N PRO A 128 -23.10 -5.72 11.40
CA PRO A 128 -22.93 -6.78 10.41
C PRO A 128 -23.33 -6.35 9.00
N ASP A 129 -24.13 -5.29 8.85
CA ASP A 129 -24.58 -4.77 7.55
C ASP A 129 -23.54 -3.85 6.88
N ILE A 130 -22.53 -3.38 7.63
CA ILE A 130 -21.55 -2.37 7.15
C ILE A 130 -20.12 -2.93 7.08
N ALA A 131 -19.79 -4.01 7.80
CA ALA A 131 -18.44 -4.55 7.82
C ALA A 131 -18.16 -5.48 6.62
N PRO A 132 -17.37 -5.06 5.60
CA PRO A 132 -16.89 -5.99 4.59
C PRO A 132 -16.05 -7.08 5.26
N ALA A 133 -16.05 -8.28 4.66
CA ALA A 133 -15.33 -9.49 5.07
C ALA A 133 -13.80 -9.34 5.32
N ALA A 134 -13.24 -8.14 5.17
CA ALA A 134 -11.87 -7.78 5.53
C ALA A 134 -11.64 -7.61 7.05
N ALA A 135 -12.68 -7.60 7.89
CA ALA A 135 -12.57 -7.41 9.35
C ALA A 135 -12.00 -8.62 10.13
N HIS A 136 -11.69 -9.74 9.47
CA HIS A 136 -11.19 -10.97 10.11
C HIS A 136 -9.66 -11.13 10.09
N GLN A 137 -8.89 -10.15 9.62
CA GLN A 137 -7.47 -10.12 9.95
C GLN A 137 -7.34 -9.63 11.38
N SER A 138 -6.76 -10.48 12.26
CA SER A 138 -6.42 -10.20 13.66
C SER A 138 -5.86 -8.80 13.81
N ASP A 139 -6.73 -7.85 14.12
CA ASP A 139 -6.37 -6.46 14.25
C ASP A 139 -6.07 -6.27 15.74
N ASP A 140 -4.78 -6.19 16.10
CA ASP A 140 -4.27 -6.01 17.47
C ASP A 140 -4.65 -4.62 18.06
N ARG A 141 -5.70 -3.97 17.52
CA ARG A 141 -6.26 -2.66 17.92
C ARG A 141 -6.63 -2.58 19.38
N TRP A 142 -6.98 -3.71 19.98
CA TRP A 142 -7.37 -3.78 21.37
C TRP A 142 -6.25 -3.28 22.29
N THR A 143 -5.00 -3.34 21.83
CA THR A 143 -3.85 -2.80 22.57
C THR A 143 -3.95 -1.29 22.81
N LEU A 144 -4.63 -0.51 21.95
CA LEU A 144 -4.82 0.94 22.18
C LEU A 144 -5.67 1.25 23.41
N ALA A 145 -6.51 0.30 23.83
CA ALA A 145 -7.23 0.41 25.09
C ALA A 145 -6.33 0.22 26.30
N LEU A 146 -5.14 -0.37 26.15
CA LEU A 146 -4.18 -0.46 27.25
C LEU A 146 -3.50 0.89 27.51
N PRO A 147 -3.24 1.25 28.78
CA PRO A 147 -2.45 2.42 29.13
C PRO A 147 -1.11 2.45 28.39
N PRO A 148 -0.63 3.64 27.95
CA PRO A 148 0.66 3.77 27.27
C PRO A 148 1.82 3.11 28.03
N SER A 149 1.87 3.27 29.36
CA SER A 149 2.88 2.66 30.23
C SER A 149 2.85 1.13 30.20
N LEU A 150 1.66 0.52 30.19
CA LEU A 150 1.52 -0.94 30.13
C LEU A 150 1.94 -1.48 28.76
N ARG A 151 1.59 -0.76 27.68
CA ARG A 151 2.05 -1.10 26.31
C ARG A 151 3.57 -1.01 26.19
N GLN A 152 4.19 0.01 26.78
CA GLN A 152 5.65 0.14 26.84
C GLN A 152 6.27 -1.05 27.59
N GLN A 153 5.75 -1.38 28.76
CA GLN A 153 6.20 -2.55 29.53
C GLN A 153 6.09 -3.85 28.74
N TYR A 154 5.02 -4.04 27.96
CA TYR A 154 4.87 -5.20 27.09
C TYR A 154 5.90 -5.24 25.96
N ALA A 155 6.15 -4.13 25.29
CA ALA A 155 7.18 -4.05 24.26
C ALA A 155 8.57 -4.37 24.83
N GLU A 156 8.94 -3.77 25.96
CA GLU A 156 10.23 -4.01 26.63
C GLU A 156 10.34 -5.46 27.14
N THR A 157 9.29 -5.99 27.76
CA THR A 157 9.26 -7.39 28.24
C THR A 157 9.38 -8.38 27.08
N ALA A 158 8.74 -8.11 25.94
CA ALA A 158 8.84 -8.96 24.75
C ALA A 158 10.27 -8.97 24.20
N ILE A 159 10.95 -7.82 24.15
CA ILE A 159 12.37 -7.74 23.77
C ILE A 159 13.23 -8.55 24.75
N LEU A 160 13.06 -8.35 26.06
CA LEU A 160 13.85 -9.05 27.07
C LEU A 160 13.59 -10.57 27.10
N ALA A 161 12.35 -10.99 26.81
CA ALA A 161 12.02 -12.39 26.63
C ALA A 161 12.72 -12.97 25.39
N ALA A 162 12.73 -12.23 24.27
CA ALA A 162 13.46 -12.63 23.07
C ALA A 162 14.97 -12.79 23.32
N VAL A 163 15.55 -11.93 24.15
CA VAL A 163 16.95 -12.06 24.59
C VAL A 163 17.19 -13.36 25.35
N ARG A 164 16.29 -13.75 26.26
CA ARG A 164 16.40 -15.00 27.03
C ARG A 164 16.26 -16.25 26.17
N LEU A 165 15.46 -16.16 25.10
CA LEU A 165 15.24 -17.25 24.14
C LEU A 165 16.34 -17.33 23.07
N SER A 166 17.15 -16.27 22.91
CA SER A 166 18.23 -16.26 21.92
C SER A 166 19.40 -17.12 22.40
N SER A 167 19.81 -18.08 21.58
CA SER A 167 21.00 -18.91 21.78
C SER A 167 22.30 -18.22 21.34
N SER A 168 22.26 -16.93 21.03
CA SER A 168 23.38 -16.21 20.40
C SER A 168 24.43 -15.81 21.43
N HIS A 169 25.65 -16.34 21.28
CA HIS A 169 26.80 -15.88 22.08
C HIS A 169 27.14 -14.41 21.75
N PRO A 170 27.67 -13.64 22.72
CA PRO A 170 28.18 -12.30 22.46
C PRO A 170 29.35 -12.38 21.47
N LEU A 171 29.27 -11.58 20.40
CA LEU A 171 30.27 -11.52 19.33
C LEU A 171 30.95 -10.15 19.24
N SER A 172 30.53 -9.19 20.07
CA SER A 172 31.08 -7.82 20.10
C SER A 172 32.30 -7.74 21.03
N PRO A 173 33.33 -6.95 20.67
CA PRO A 173 34.44 -6.63 21.59
C PRO A 173 33.94 -5.99 22.89
N GLU A 174 34.71 -6.12 23.98
CA GLU A 174 34.37 -5.51 25.27
C GLU A 174 34.13 -3.99 25.12
N GLY A 175 33.07 -3.49 25.75
CA GLY A 175 32.75 -2.06 25.78
C GLY A 175 31.96 -1.51 24.57
N ILE A 176 31.68 -2.32 23.55
CA ILE A 176 31.07 -1.84 22.30
C ILE A 176 29.62 -2.28 22.15
N LEU A 177 28.73 -1.30 21.96
CA LEU A 177 27.36 -1.50 21.49
C LEU A 177 27.29 -1.14 20.00
N ALA A 178 26.57 -1.92 19.21
CA ALA A 178 26.27 -1.56 17.82
C ALA A 178 24.87 -1.99 17.42
N SER A 179 24.28 -1.29 16.46
CA SER A 179 22.96 -1.61 15.90
C SER A 179 22.86 -1.24 14.43
N ASP A 180 22.05 -1.99 13.69
CA ASP A 180 21.78 -1.76 12.28
C ASP A 180 20.44 -2.40 11.86
N ALA A 181 19.93 -2.04 10.68
CA ALA A 181 18.70 -2.56 10.12
C ALA A 181 18.77 -2.83 8.62
N SER A 182 17.92 -3.74 8.16
CA SER A 182 17.80 -4.08 6.75
C SER A 182 16.33 -4.18 6.35
N ALA A 183 16.03 -3.78 5.12
CA ALA A 183 14.67 -3.79 4.60
C ALA A 183 14.63 -4.29 3.16
N ILE A 184 13.72 -5.23 2.90
CA ILE A 184 13.39 -5.71 1.55
C ILE A 184 11.97 -5.29 1.19
N SER A 185 11.77 -4.80 -0.03
CA SER A 185 10.44 -4.36 -0.50
C SER A 185 9.69 -5.42 -1.32
N ARG A 186 10.36 -6.50 -1.75
CA ARG A 186 9.78 -7.55 -2.62
C ARG A 186 10.25 -8.94 -2.16
N PRO A 187 9.40 -9.98 -2.19
CA PRO A 187 7.99 -10.01 -2.63
C PRO A 187 6.98 -9.45 -1.62
N ARG A 188 7.38 -9.24 -0.35
CA ARG A 188 6.61 -8.55 0.70
C ARG A 188 7.55 -7.64 1.49
N PRO A 189 7.09 -6.46 1.97
CA PRO A 189 7.89 -5.61 2.84
C PRO A 189 8.25 -6.39 4.10
N HIS A 190 9.54 -6.43 4.41
CA HIS A 190 10.08 -7.07 5.60
C HIS A 190 11.28 -6.27 6.08
N VAL A 191 11.23 -5.85 7.34
CA VAL A 191 12.25 -5.02 7.98
C VAL A 191 12.81 -5.81 9.16
N THR A 192 14.12 -6.02 9.16
CA THR A 192 14.88 -6.65 10.24
C THR A 192 15.77 -5.62 10.89
N PHE A 193 16.07 -5.80 12.16
CA PHE A 193 17.02 -4.97 12.89
C PHE A 193 17.78 -5.83 13.88
N ALA A 194 19.04 -5.47 14.08
CA ALA A 194 19.97 -6.18 14.92
C ALA A 194 20.65 -5.23 15.88
N ALA A 195 20.96 -5.75 17.07
CA ALA A 195 21.84 -5.09 18.01
C ALA A 195 22.80 -6.10 18.64
N THR A 196 23.99 -5.63 18.97
CA THR A 196 24.99 -6.42 19.68
C THR A 196 25.53 -5.64 20.87
N SER A 197 25.84 -6.40 21.92
CA SER A 197 26.49 -5.96 23.15
C SER A 197 27.50 -7.03 23.57
N PRO A 198 28.41 -6.74 24.51
CA PRO A 198 29.34 -7.73 25.05
C PRO A 198 28.65 -8.91 25.77
N HIS A 199 27.35 -8.81 26.06
CA HIS A 199 26.60 -9.86 26.76
C HIS A 199 25.68 -10.65 25.84
N THR A 200 25.14 -10.00 24.80
CA THR A 200 24.04 -10.54 23.99
C THR A 200 24.06 -9.95 22.59
N THR A 201 23.66 -10.76 21.62
CA THR A 201 23.40 -10.34 20.24
C THR A 201 21.98 -10.77 19.90
N LEU A 202 21.17 -9.86 19.35
CA LEU A 202 19.78 -10.14 19.04
C LEU A 202 19.42 -9.59 17.66
N VAL A 203 18.62 -10.37 16.93
CA VAL A 203 18.00 -9.97 15.67
C VAL A 203 16.50 -10.17 15.76
N LEU A 204 15.75 -9.14 15.38
CA LEU A 204 14.29 -9.12 15.39
C LEU A 204 13.77 -8.57 14.06
N ALA A 205 12.47 -8.71 13.83
CA ALA A 205 11.78 -8.09 12.71
C ALA A 205 10.63 -7.21 13.18
N ILE A 206 10.22 -6.27 12.32
CA ILE A 206 8.97 -5.55 12.49
C ILE A 206 7.83 -6.43 11.96
N ALA A 207 6.74 -6.54 12.71
CA ALA A 207 5.60 -7.38 12.37
C ALA A 207 4.95 -7.00 11.03
N LEU A 208 4.48 -8.01 10.30
CA LEU A 208 3.83 -7.91 8.99
C LEU A 208 2.63 -6.94 8.87
N PRO A 209 1.82 -6.68 9.92
CA PRO A 209 0.75 -5.69 9.85
C PRO A 209 1.25 -4.27 9.57
N ASP A 210 2.48 -3.94 9.97
CA ASP A 210 3.08 -2.61 9.84
C ASP A 210 3.75 -2.41 8.46
N ARG A 211 2.95 -2.51 7.39
CA ARG A 211 3.49 -2.45 6.02
C ARG A 211 4.09 -1.10 5.63
N SER A 212 3.78 -0.03 6.36
CA SER A 212 4.43 1.27 6.20
C SER A 212 5.80 1.37 6.88
N ALA A 213 6.21 0.34 7.63
CA ALA A 213 7.53 0.30 8.22
C ALA A 213 8.59 0.28 7.11
N SER A 214 9.60 1.11 7.31
CA SER A 214 10.72 1.30 6.38
C SER A 214 12.03 0.95 7.09
N SER A 215 13.14 0.92 6.35
CA SER A 215 14.48 0.76 6.95
C SER A 215 14.68 1.73 8.10
N LEU A 216 14.29 3.00 7.96
CA LEU A 216 14.34 4.00 9.03
C LEU A 216 13.66 3.56 10.34
N HIS A 217 12.54 2.82 10.28
CA HIS A 217 11.92 2.30 11.49
C HIS A 217 12.81 1.23 12.13
N GLY A 218 13.35 0.33 11.32
CA GLY A 218 14.32 -0.68 11.76
C GLY A 218 15.56 -0.05 12.40
N GLU A 219 16.12 1.00 11.80
CA GLU A 219 17.32 1.70 12.30
C GLU A 219 17.12 2.19 13.73
N VAL A 220 15.99 2.87 13.97
CA VAL A 220 15.69 3.42 15.30
C VAL A 220 15.33 2.31 16.28
N PHE A 221 14.66 1.24 15.82
CA PHE A 221 14.40 0.06 16.64
C PHE A 221 15.68 -0.67 17.06
N GLY A 222 16.69 -0.74 16.18
CA GLY A 222 18.02 -1.26 16.50
C GLY A 222 18.68 -0.45 17.61
N LEU A 223 18.60 0.88 17.54
CA LEU A 223 19.10 1.77 18.60
C LEU A 223 18.36 1.57 19.93
N ILE A 224 17.02 1.46 19.90
CA ILE A 224 16.19 1.15 21.08
C ILE A 224 16.63 -0.18 21.68
N LEU A 225 16.80 -1.20 20.85
CA LEU A 225 17.20 -2.52 21.29
C LEU A 225 18.55 -2.47 22.00
N ALA A 226 19.56 -1.85 21.40
CA ALA A 226 20.89 -1.71 22.02
C ALA A 226 20.85 -0.91 23.34
N ALA A 227 20.09 0.18 23.39
CA ALA A 227 19.96 1.00 24.59
C ALA A 227 19.23 0.25 25.72
N LEU A 228 18.17 -0.50 25.40
CA LEU A 228 17.43 -1.31 26.36
C LEU A 228 18.27 -2.47 26.90
N LEU A 229 19.06 -3.13 26.05
CA LEU A 229 20.02 -4.16 26.48
C LEU A 229 21.02 -3.60 27.49
N HIS A 230 21.58 -2.42 27.24
CA HIS A 230 22.47 -1.73 28.17
C HIS A 230 21.78 -1.32 29.47
N LEU A 231 20.53 -0.84 29.40
CA LEU A 231 19.76 -0.48 30.60
C LEU A 231 19.61 -1.66 31.57
N HIS A 232 19.36 -2.87 31.04
CA HIS A 232 19.16 -4.07 31.86
C HIS A 232 20.44 -4.85 32.17
N ARG A 233 21.46 -4.76 31.30
CA ARG A 233 22.77 -5.37 31.49
C ARG A 233 23.86 -4.36 31.09
N PRO A 234 24.24 -3.47 32.02
CA PRO A 234 25.18 -2.38 31.72
C PRO A 234 26.53 -2.90 31.24
N VAL A 235 26.97 -2.38 30.10
CA VAL A 235 28.28 -2.69 29.51
C VAL A 235 29.42 -2.10 30.32
N LEU A 236 29.22 -0.89 30.85
CA LEU A 236 30.14 -0.18 31.73
C LEU A 236 29.42 0.20 33.02
N PRO A 237 30.11 0.26 34.17
CA PRO A 237 29.53 0.80 35.38
C PRO A 237 29.38 2.34 35.29
N PRO A 238 28.35 2.93 35.92
CA PRO A 238 28.26 4.39 36.08
C PRO A 238 29.49 4.93 36.84
N PRO A 239 30.02 6.12 36.49
CA PRO A 239 29.45 7.12 35.57
C PRO A 239 29.87 6.93 34.10
N SER A 240 30.67 5.92 33.77
CA SER A 240 31.19 5.70 32.42
C SER A 240 30.08 5.34 31.45
N ARG A 241 30.05 6.01 30.30
CA ARG A 241 29.02 5.83 29.27
C ARG A 241 29.60 5.04 28.09
N PRO A 242 28.99 3.91 27.68
CA PRO A 242 29.45 3.19 26.51
C PRO A 242 29.09 3.93 25.23
N VAL A 243 29.74 3.59 24.12
CA VAL A 243 29.42 4.13 22.80
C VAL A 243 28.52 3.13 22.05
N LEU A 244 27.43 3.64 21.49
CA LEU A 244 26.53 2.90 20.61
C LEU A 244 26.77 3.32 19.16
N TYR A 245 27.36 2.43 18.37
CA TYR A 245 27.67 2.67 16.97
C TYR A 245 26.51 2.27 16.04
N THR A 246 26.27 3.11 15.04
CA THR A 246 25.35 2.85 13.92
C THR A 246 25.91 3.57 12.68
N ASP A 247 25.68 3.04 11.49
CA ASP A 247 26.00 3.74 10.24
C ASP A 247 24.87 4.64 9.74
N HIS A 248 23.75 4.67 10.44
CA HIS A 248 22.63 5.50 10.05
C HIS A 248 22.77 6.94 10.59
N LEU A 249 23.61 7.73 9.90
CA LEU A 249 23.96 9.13 10.24
C LEU A 249 22.74 10.02 10.52
N ASN A 250 21.64 9.82 9.79
CA ASN A 250 20.41 10.59 9.97
C ASN A 250 19.79 10.36 11.35
N SER A 251 19.83 9.13 11.87
CA SER A 251 19.36 8.84 13.23
C SER A 251 20.21 9.48 14.31
N VAL A 252 21.53 9.47 14.13
CA VAL A 252 22.46 10.14 15.06
C VAL A 252 22.15 11.64 15.12
N ARG A 253 22.07 12.30 13.96
CA ARG A 253 21.78 13.75 13.86
C ARG A 253 20.41 14.11 14.43
N PHE A 254 19.40 13.29 14.13
CA PHE A 254 18.03 13.53 14.58
C PHE A 254 17.89 13.34 16.09
N TYR A 255 18.52 12.31 16.67
CA TYR A 255 18.52 12.09 18.11
C TYR A 255 19.23 13.23 18.87
N GLN A 256 20.35 13.70 18.34
CA GLN A 256 21.08 14.85 18.89
C GLN A 256 20.25 16.14 18.84
N SER A 257 19.52 16.38 17.75
CA SER A 257 18.66 17.56 17.63
C SER A 257 17.43 17.49 18.54
N LEU A 258 16.83 16.32 18.74
CA LEU A 258 15.75 16.09 19.69
C LEU A 258 16.16 16.35 21.15
N SER A 259 17.44 16.11 21.46
CA SER A 259 18.01 16.33 22.79
C SER A 259 18.35 17.79 23.05
N SER A 260 18.37 18.63 22.01
CA SER A 260 18.67 20.06 22.10
C SER A 260 17.37 20.87 22.21
N PRO A 261 17.31 21.95 23.03
CA PRO A 261 16.15 22.83 23.05
C PRO A 261 16.00 23.54 21.69
N SER A 262 15.00 23.13 20.90
CA SER A 262 14.67 23.75 19.62
C SER A 262 14.02 25.13 19.83
N LEU A 263 14.53 26.14 19.12
CA LEU A 263 13.88 27.46 18.96
C LEU A 263 12.70 27.44 17.96
N SER A 264 12.53 26.35 17.21
CA SER A 264 11.47 26.20 16.22
C SER A 264 10.23 25.53 16.83
N PRO A 265 9.02 26.09 16.65
CA PRO A 265 7.78 25.58 17.25
C PRO A 265 7.23 24.31 16.58
N SER A 266 7.73 23.93 15.40
CA SER A 266 7.25 22.74 14.68
C SER A 266 8.20 21.55 14.87
N PRO A 267 7.74 20.40 15.40
CA PRO A 267 8.57 19.21 15.48
C PRO A 267 8.99 18.77 14.07
N PRO A 268 10.23 18.29 13.90
CA PRO A 268 10.71 17.85 12.59
C PRO A 268 9.89 16.67 12.09
N GLN A 269 9.45 16.74 10.84
CA GLN A 269 8.63 15.70 10.19
C GLN A 269 9.48 14.44 9.99
N ASN A 270 9.29 13.44 10.85
CA ASN A 270 10.00 12.17 10.77
C ASN A 270 9.00 11.01 11.03
N PRO A 271 8.89 10.03 10.12
CA PRO A 271 7.95 8.93 10.28
C PRO A 271 8.34 7.95 11.40
N ALA A 272 9.57 7.99 11.92
CA ALA A 272 9.99 7.22 13.08
C ALA A 272 10.01 8.06 14.38
N LEU A 273 9.43 9.27 14.39
CA LEU A 273 9.43 10.16 15.57
C LEU A 273 8.95 9.47 16.88
N PRO A 274 7.88 8.64 16.89
CA PRO A 274 7.48 7.90 18.09
C PRO A 274 8.58 6.97 18.63
N LEU A 275 9.37 6.34 17.77
CA LEU A 275 10.49 5.48 18.17
C LEU A 275 11.62 6.31 18.81
N TYR A 276 11.91 7.50 18.29
CA TYR A 276 12.90 8.38 18.92
C TYR A 276 12.45 8.86 20.31
N HIS A 277 11.15 9.11 20.51
CA HIS A 277 10.63 9.43 21.84
C HIS A 277 10.85 8.28 22.82
N TRP A 278 10.63 7.02 22.39
CA TRP A 278 10.91 5.86 23.22
C TRP A 278 12.41 5.68 23.50
N LEU A 279 13.27 5.84 22.48
CA LEU A 279 14.73 5.82 22.66
C LEU A 279 15.20 6.86 23.67
N ARG A 280 14.63 8.08 23.60
CA ARG A 280 14.93 9.16 24.55
C ARG A 280 14.50 8.79 25.97
N ASP A 281 13.31 8.23 26.14
CA ASP A 281 12.80 7.79 27.44
C ASP A 281 13.71 6.73 28.07
N ILE A 282 14.12 5.71 27.31
CA ILE A 282 15.10 4.70 27.75
C ILE A 282 16.42 5.37 28.18
N CYS A 283 16.93 6.30 27.38
CA CYS A 283 18.18 7.00 27.70
C CYS A 283 18.04 7.91 28.93
N GLN A 284 16.89 8.52 29.17
CA GLN A 284 16.63 9.37 30.34
C GLN A 284 16.51 8.53 31.62
N CYS A 285 15.97 7.32 31.52
CA CYS A 285 15.88 6.36 32.61
C CYS A 285 17.20 5.61 32.89
N SER A 286 18.19 5.71 32.00
CA SER A 286 19.48 5.02 32.13
C SER A 286 20.50 5.82 32.95
N PRO A 287 21.08 5.25 34.02
CA PRO A 287 22.07 5.95 34.86
C PRO A 287 23.36 6.30 34.11
N ASN A 288 23.68 5.57 33.03
CA ASN A 288 24.83 5.80 32.18
C ASN A 288 24.49 5.56 30.70
N ALA A 289 23.51 6.31 30.21
CA ALA A 289 22.98 6.20 28.84
C ALA A 289 24.08 6.14 27.76
N PRO A 290 23.97 5.27 26.75
CA PRO A 290 24.98 5.16 25.70
C PRO A 290 25.12 6.47 24.90
N ILE A 291 26.32 6.72 24.39
CA ILE A 291 26.61 7.83 23.48
C ILE A 291 26.42 7.31 22.04
N ILE A 292 25.33 7.72 21.40
CA ILE A 292 25.01 7.31 20.03
C ILE A 292 25.96 8.00 19.06
N THR A 293 26.73 7.21 18.30
CA THR A 293 27.83 7.69 17.45
C THR A 293 27.76 7.06 16.07
N TYR A 294 28.01 7.87 15.04
CA TYR A 294 28.07 7.40 13.67
C TYR A 294 29.38 6.66 13.38
N THR A 295 29.30 5.51 12.71
CA THR A 295 30.43 4.79 12.12
C THR A 295 30.17 4.55 10.63
N PRO A 296 31.12 4.79 9.70
CA PRO A 296 30.84 4.61 8.28
C PRO A 296 30.61 3.14 7.87
N ALA A 297 29.55 2.92 7.08
CA ALA A 297 29.23 1.64 6.44
C ALA A 297 30.27 1.19 5.39
N HIS A 298 30.34 -0.11 5.13
CA HIS A 298 31.10 -0.74 4.03
C HIS A 298 32.56 -0.28 3.87
N THR A 299 33.22 0.07 4.97
CA THR A 299 34.65 0.39 4.96
C THR A 299 35.49 -0.88 5.05
N SER A 300 36.68 -0.87 4.43
CA SER A 300 37.71 -1.90 4.63
C SER A 300 38.41 -1.81 6.00
N ASN A 301 37.90 -0.95 6.89
CA ASN A 301 38.48 -0.67 8.19
C ASN A 301 38.30 -1.86 9.13
N SER A 302 39.39 -2.27 9.79
CA SER A 302 39.42 -3.36 10.78
C SER A 302 39.27 -2.86 12.22
N SER A 303 39.01 -1.57 12.44
CA SER A 303 38.77 -1.03 13.78
C SER A 303 37.59 -1.73 14.48
N PRO A 304 37.60 -1.84 15.82
CA PRO A 304 36.52 -2.50 16.57
C PRO A 304 35.10 -1.95 16.24
N PRO A 305 34.88 -0.62 16.09
CA PRO A 305 33.58 -0.09 15.66
C PRO A 305 33.16 -0.55 14.27
N ALA A 306 34.10 -0.61 13.31
CA ALA A 306 33.83 -1.07 11.95
C ALA A 306 33.55 -2.58 11.89
N GLN A 307 34.16 -3.37 12.76
CA GLN A 307 33.84 -4.80 12.90
C GLN A 307 32.46 -5.01 13.51
N ALA A 308 32.13 -4.27 14.58
CA ALA A 308 30.83 -4.35 15.23
C ALA A 308 29.69 -3.94 14.28
N ASN A 309 29.87 -2.86 13.49
CA ASN A 309 28.89 -2.45 12.47
C ASN A 309 28.70 -3.54 11.41
N ARG A 310 29.80 -4.06 10.84
CA ARG A 310 29.71 -5.17 9.86
C ARG A 310 29.01 -6.39 10.42
N LEU A 311 29.16 -6.66 11.71
CA LEU A 311 28.47 -7.77 12.36
C LEU A 311 26.95 -7.55 12.39
N VAL A 312 26.48 -6.39 12.83
CA VAL A 312 25.03 -6.10 12.90
C VAL A 312 24.39 -5.94 11.51
N ASP A 313 25.10 -5.39 10.53
CA ASP A 313 24.70 -5.32 9.12
C ASP A 313 24.47 -6.72 8.53
N ASN A 314 25.47 -7.60 8.70
CA ASN A 314 25.35 -8.99 8.25
C ASN A 314 24.21 -9.71 8.95
N LEU A 315 23.99 -9.47 10.24
CA LEU A 315 22.90 -10.09 10.99
C LEU A 315 21.52 -9.63 10.50
N ALA A 316 21.34 -8.33 10.29
CA ALA A 316 20.08 -7.77 9.80
C ALA A 316 19.78 -8.27 8.37
N SER A 317 20.75 -8.18 7.46
CA SER A 317 20.60 -8.54 6.05
C SER A 317 20.42 -10.04 5.81
N THR A 318 21.19 -10.90 6.47
CA THR A 318 21.07 -12.36 6.30
C THR A 318 19.78 -12.93 6.89
N SER A 319 19.12 -12.20 7.79
CA SER A 319 17.84 -12.58 8.40
C SER A 319 16.63 -12.41 7.46
N HIS A 320 16.87 -12.02 6.21
CA HIS A 320 15.88 -12.10 5.14
C HIS A 320 15.86 -13.46 4.43
N THR A 321 16.83 -14.36 4.73
CA THR A 321 16.96 -15.64 4.05
C THR A 321 15.83 -16.61 4.43
N PRO A 322 15.19 -17.31 3.46
CA PRO A 322 14.17 -18.31 3.74
C PRO A 322 14.68 -19.37 4.73
N GLY A 323 13.94 -19.62 5.81
CA GLY A 323 14.30 -20.59 6.86
C GLY A 323 14.88 -19.98 8.15
N ARG A 324 15.22 -18.69 8.16
CA ARG A 324 15.50 -17.91 9.39
C ARG A 324 14.44 -16.83 9.53
N ILE A 325 13.38 -17.11 10.28
CA ILE A 325 12.34 -16.12 10.58
C ILE A 325 12.66 -15.57 11.97
N PRO A 326 13.22 -14.35 12.07
CA PRO A 326 13.43 -13.73 13.38
C PRO A 326 12.08 -13.49 14.06
N LEU A 327 12.09 -13.42 15.39
CA LEU A 327 10.90 -13.05 16.15
C LEU A 327 10.46 -11.63 15.74
N ALA A 328 9.18 -11.48 15.44
CA ALA A 328 8.62 -10.22 14.98
C ALA A 328 7.94 -9.48 16.13
N LEU A 329 8.15 -8.16 16.21
CA LEU A 329 7.50 -7.26 17.16
C LEU A 329 6.70 -6.19 16.41
N PRO A 330 5.50 -5.83 16.88
CA PRO A 330 4.73 -4.73 16.29
C PRO A 330 5.40 -3.38 16.56
N LEU A 331 5.09 -2.38 15.74
CA LEU A 331 5.47 -1.00 16.04
C LEU A 331 4.78 -0.52 17.34
N PRO A 332 5.51 0.15 18.24
CA PRO A 332 4.97 0.63 19.49
C PRO A 332 3.95 1.73 19.24
N THR A 333 2.80 1.62 19.88
CA THR A 333 1.71 2.59 19.76
C THR A 333 1.69 3.62 20.89
N PHE A 334 2.51 3.46 21.94
CA PHE A 334 2.44 4.24 23.18
C PHE A 334 3.07 5.64 23.11
N THR A 335 3.89 5.90 22.08
CA THR A 335 4.47 7.23 21.79
C THR A 335 3.83 7.90 20.57
N LEU A 336 2.70 7.36 20.08
CA LEU A 336 1.96 7.96 18.97
C LEU A 336 1.37 9.33 19.37
N PRO A 337 1.17 10.25 18.41
CA PRO A 337 0.42 11.47 18.65
C PRO A 337 -1.02 11.15 19.09
N PRO A 338 -1.72 12.06 19.79
CA PRO A 338 -3.09 11.85 20.31
C PRO A 338 -4.09 11.25 19.31
N TYR A 339 -3.95 11.65 18.05
CA TYR A 339 -4.70 11.11 16.94
C TYR A 339 -3.75 10.73 15.82
N VAL A 340 -4.05 9.62 15.16
CA VAL A 340 -3.27 9.07 14.04
C VAL A 340 -4.21 8.54 12.97
N LEU A 341 -3.77 8.56 11.71
CA LEU A 341 -4.50 7.90 10.64
C LEU A 341 -4.17 6.42 10.62
N HIS A 342 -5.12 5.58 10.22
CA HIS A 342 -4.92 4.14 10.10
C HIS A 342 -5.61 3.61 8.84
N ALA A 343 -4.89 2.83 8.05
CA ALA A 343 -5.43 2.10 6.91
C ALA A 343 -5.07 0.61 7.04
N PRO A 344 -6.00 -0.34 6.86
CA PRO A 344 -5.73 -1.77 7.02
C PRO A 344 -4.57 -2.30 6.17
N SER A 345 -4.32 -1.69 5.02
CA SER A 345 -3.22 -2.07 4.11
C SER A 345 -1.87 -1.47 4.47
N HIS A 346 -1.81 -0.45 5.34
CA HIS A 346 -0.59 0.29 5.67
C HIS A 346 -0.26 0.30 7.17
N GLY A 347 -1.23 0.02 8.06
CA GLY A 347 -1.10 0.20 9.50
C GLY A 347 -1.30 1.66 9.91
N TYR A 348 -0.58 2.11 10.94
CA TYR A 348 -0.63 3.48 11.44
C TYR A 348 0.17 4.45 10.56
N ILE A 349 -0.48 5.49 10.08
CA ILE A 349 0.07 6.52 9.19
C ILE A 349 0.30 7.80 10.00
N LEU A 350 1.57 8.10 10.24
CA LEU A 350 1.99 9.32 10.93
C LEU A 350 1.91 10.56 10.01
N PRO A 351 1.80 11.78 10.58
CA PRO A 351 1.63 13.01 9.81
C PRO A 351 2.62 13.19 8.64
N SER A 352 3.89 12.84 8.84
CA SER A 352 4.94 12.93 7.80
C SER A 352 4.75 11.93 6.64
N SER A 353 4.01 10.84 6.87
CA SER A 353 3.76 9.78 5.89
C SER A 353 2.40 9.91 5.19
N ILE A 354 1.57 10.89 5.57
CA ILE A 354 0.24 11.07 4.99
C ILE A 354 0.29 11.24 3.45
N PRO A 355 1.14 12.12 2.87
CA PRO A 355 1.13 12.32 1.42
C PRO A 355 1.46 11.06 0.63
N THR A 356 2.46 10.29 1.08
CA THR A 356 2.86 9.03 0.47
C THR A 356 1.78 7.97 0.61
N ALA A 357 1.23 7.77 1.82
CA ALA A 357 0.19 6.76 2.04
C ALA A 357 -1.09 7.06 1.27
N VAL A 358 -1.54 8.32 1.24
CA VAL A 358 -2.71 8.75 0.46
C VAL A 358 -2.49 8.54 -1.03
N ARG A 359 -1.30 8.89 -1.55
CA ARG A 359 -0.96 8.66 -2.95
C ARG A 359 -0.97 7.17 -3.30
N ASP A 360 -0.36 6.33 -2.47
CA ASP A 360 -0.24 4.90 -2.73
C ASP A 360 -1.62 4.21 -2.66
N LEU A 361 -2.46 4.58 -1.68
CA LEU A 361 -3.85 4.15 -1.60
C LEU A 361 -4.66 4.61 -2.81
N HIS A 362 -4.51 5.87 -3.22
CA HIS A 362 -5.22 6.41 -4.38
C HIS A 362 -4.82 5.70 -5.68
N ILE A 363 -3.52 5.44 -5.89
CA ILE A 363 -3.02 4.66 -7.03
C ILE A 363 -3.60 3.24 -6.98
N HIS A 364 -3.62 2.61 -5.81
CA HIS A 364 -4.20 1.27 -5.67
C HIS A 364 -5.71 1.27 -5.99
N THR A 365 -6.46 2.27 -5.54
CA THR A 365 -7.89 2.43 -5.87
C THR A 365 -8.07 2.64 -7.38
N LEU A 366 -7.28 3.50 -8.01
CA LEU A 366 -7.30 3.72 -9.47
C LEU A 366 -6.95 2.46 -10.27
N LEU A 367 -5.93 1.70 -9.84
CA LEU A 367 -5.53 0.46 -10.49
C LEU A 367 -6.52 -0.67 -10.24
N SER A 368 -7.22 -0.67 -9.12
CA SER A 368 -8.26 -1.66 -8.82
C SER A 368 -9.56 -1.37 -9.56
N ASP A 369 -9.86 -0.12 -9.92
CA ASP A 369 -11.02 0.28 -10.70
C ASP A 369 -10.97 -0.26 -12.15
N PRO A 370 -11.85 -1.22 -12.52
CA PRO A 370 -11.86 -1.80 -13.87
C PRO A 370 -12.20 -0.78 -14.97
N SER A 371 -12.80 0.36 -14.63
CA SER A 371 -13.12 1.44 -15.58
C SER A 371 -11.91 2.30 -15.96
N LEU A 372 -10.91 2.39 -15.06
CA LEU A 372 -9.70 3.22 -15.21
C LEU A 372 -8.43 2.41 -15.48
N ARG A 373 -8.51 1.07 -15.45
CA ARG A 373 -7.39 0.20 -15.82
C ARG A 373 -6.97 0.46 -17.29
N PRO A 374 -5.68 0.75 -17.54
CA PRO A 374 -5.11 0.57 -18.88
C PRO A 374 -5.39 -0.87 -19.34
N ASN A 375 -5.54 -1.10 -20.64
CA ASN A 375 -5.80 -2.43 -21.18
C ASN A 375 -4.73 -3.44 -20.69
N SER A 376 -5.02 -4.18 -19.61
CA SER A 376 -4.13 -5.17 -18.99
C SER A 376 -3.92 -6.41 -19.85
N VAL A 377 -4.57 -6.46 -21.02
CA VAL A 377 -4.54 -7.54 -22.00
C VAL A 377 -3.37 -7.38 -22.99
N LEU A 378 -2.64 -6.26 -22.97
CA LEU A 378 -1.49 -6.04 -23.85
C LEU A 378 -0.22 -6.74 -23.33
N PHE A 379 -0.13 -8.05 -23.56
CA PHE A 379 1.12 -8.79 -23.36
C PHE A 379 2.08 -8.49 -24.51
N ARG A 380 2.86 -7.40 -24.38
CA ARG A 380 3.75 -6.92 -25.45
C ARG A 380 4.71 -8.01 -25.96
N SER A 381 5.14 -8.94 -25.11
CA SER A 381 6.01 -10.06 -25.46
C SER A 381 5.44 -11.03 -26.51
N LEU A 382 4.11 -11.06 -26.70
CA LEU A 382 3.45 -11.93 -27.69
C LEU A 382 3.49 -11.37 -29.12
N TYR A 383 3.88 -10.11 -29.29
CA TYR A 383 3.82 -9.39 -30.56
C TYR A 383 5.23 -9.13 -31.11
N ASP A 384 5.34 -8.56 -32.31
CA ASP A 384 6.62 -8.18 -32.90
C ASP A 384 7.38 -7.18 -32.00
N GLN A 385 8.69 -7.40 -31.85
CA GLN A 385 9.56 -6.61 -30.96
C GLN A 385 10.43 -5.59 -31.72
N HIS A 386 10.31 -5.46 -33.04
CA HIS A 386 11.07 -4.46 -33.76
C HIS A 386 10.64 -3.06 -33.28
N PRO A 387 11.60 -2.14 -33.06
CA PRO A 387 11.27 -0.81 -32.59
C PRO A 387 10.41 -0.09 -33.64
N PRO A 388 9.29 0.55 -33.24
CA PRO A 388 8.48 1.30 -34.18
C PRO A 388 9.27 2.50 -34.72
N PRO A 389 8.99 2.96 -35.95
CA PRO A 389 9.66 4.12 -36.53
C PRO A 389 9.46 5.35 -35.62
N PRO A 390 10.52 6.14 -35.33
CA PRO A 390 10.43 7.25 -34.37
C PRO A 390 9.67 8.45 -34.93
N HIS A 391 9.69 8.65 -36.26
CA HIS A 391 9.14 9.84 -36.92
C HIS A 391 7.66 10.10 -36.60
N PRO A 392 6.73 9.10 -36.64
CA PRO A 392 5.35 9.30 -36.23
C PRO A 392 5.15 9.82 -34.80
N TYR A 393 6.09 9.54 -33.89
CA TYR A 393 5.97 9.85 -32.46
C TYR A 393 6.68 11.14 -32.04
N THR A 394 7.64 11.61 -32.83
CA THR A 394 8.47 12.78 -32.47
C THR A 394 8.18 14.02 -33.32
N ARG A 395 7.49 13.90 -34.46
CA ARG A 395 7.15 15.04 -35.34
C ARG A 395 5.66 15.36 -35.35
N ALA A 396 5.33 16.66 -35.34
CA ALA A 396 4.01 17.19 -34.97
C ALA A 396 2.84 16.86 -35.92
N SER A 397 3.08 16.50 -37.19
CA SER A 397 2.00 16.20 -38.15
C SER A 397 1.32 14.84 -37.94
N SER A 398 1.91 13.95 -37.15
CA SER A 398 1.37 12.61 -36.80
C SER A 398 0.90 12.49 -35.34
N ALA A 399 0.90 13.60 -34.58
CA ALA A 399 0.49 13.62 -33.18
C ALA A 399 -0.95 13.11 -32.98
N TYR A 400 -1.86 13.41 -33.92
CA TYR A 400 -3.24 12.93 -33.85
C TYR A 400 -3.33 11.40 -33.83
N SER A 401 -2.61 10.72 -34.72
CA SER A 401 -2.62 9.25 -34.80
C SER A 401 -2.06 8.59 -33.53
N VAL A 402 -1.03 9.20 -32.94
CA VAL A 402 -0.40 8.73 -31.70
C VAL A 402 -1.34 8.93 -30.51
N LEU A 403 -2.07 10.05 -30.46
CA LEU A 403 -3.09 10.31 -29.43
C LEU A 403 -4.18 9.24 -29.47
N VAL A 404 -4.67 8.85 -30.66
CA VAL A 404 -5.66 7.78 -30.79
C VAL A 404 -5.14 6.47 -30.22
N GLN A 405 -3.89 6.10 -30.50
CA GLN A 405 -3.27 4.90 -29.94
C GLN A 405 -3.14 4.99 -28.41
N LEU A 406 -2.73 6.15 -27.89
CA LEU A 406 -2.58 6.38 -26.45
C LEU A 406 -3.94 6.25 -25.73
N TYR A 407 -4.98 6.91 -26.25
CA TYR A 407 -6.32 6.83 -25.69
C TYR A 407 -6.90 5.41 -25.81
N SER A 408 -6.65 4.71 -26.92
CA SER A 408 -7.07 3.31 -27.08
C SER A 408 -6.36 2.37 -26.10
N ARG A 409 -5.05 2.57 -25.85
CA ARG A 409 -4.26 1.77 -24.89
C ARG A 409 -4.69 2.00 -23.44
N SER A 410 -5.09 3.23 -23.12
CA SER A 410 -5.54 3.63 -21.79
C SER A 410 -7.03 3.37 -21.54
N SER A 411 -7.76 2.79 -22.51
CA SER A 411 -9.22 2.59 -22.42
C SER A 411 -9.98 3.92 -22.22
N GLN A 412 -9.46 4.98 -22.85
CA GLN A 412 -9.97 6.35 -22.78
C GLN A 412 -10.40 6.90 -24.15
N LEU A 413 -10.41 6.06 -25.18
CA LEU A 413 -10.92 6.48 -26.47
C LEU A 413 -12.41 6.84 -26.34
N ASP A 414 -12.79 7.97 -26.93
CA ASP A 414 -14.11 8.57 -26.77
C ASP A 414 -15.16 7.91 -27.68
N ASP A 415 -15.32 6.59 -27.56
CA ASP A 415 -16.34 5.79 -28.24
C ASP A 415 -17.65 5.70 -27.43
N ALA A 416 -18.75 5.28 -28.07
CA ALA A 416 -20.07 5.21 -27.41
C ALA A 416 -20.07 4.34 -26.17
N PHE A 417 -19.36 3.20 -26.21
CA PHE A 417 -19.29 2.28 -25.07
C PHE A 417 -18.55 2.93 -23.89
N THR A 418 -17.43 3.61 -24.15
CA THR A 418 -16.65 4.32 -23.13
C THR A 418 -17.44 5.49 -22.54
N ARG A 419 -18.18 6.25 -23.35
CA ARG A 419 -19.08 7.31 -22.87
C ARG A 419 -20.21 6.76 -22.00
N PHE A 420 -20.91 5.73 -22.48
CA PHE A 420 -21.96 5.07 -21.72
C PHE A 420 -21.44 4.55 -20.37
N ARG A 421 -20.27 3.92 -20.35
CA ARG A 421 -19.65 3.41 -19.12
C ARG A 421 -19.33 4.52 -18.11
N ARG A 422 -18.98 5.73 -18.58
CA ARG A 422 -18.60 6.88 -17.73
C ARG A 422 -19.79 7.71 -17.27
N PHE A 423 -20.70 8.03 -18.19
CA PHE A 423 -21.75 9.03 -17.98
C PHE A 423 -23.17 8.45 -18.05
N ARG A 424 -23.35 7.26 -18.65
CA ARG A 424 -24.64 6.58 -18.88
C ARG A 424 -25.68 7.43 -19.62
N ASP A 425 -25.22 8.41 -20.39
CA ASP A 425 -26.04 9.42 -21.07
C ASP A 425 -26.25 9.14 -22.57
N ALA A 426 -25.50 8.19 -23.14
CA ALA A 426 -25.59 7.80 -24.55
C ALA A 426 -25.79 6.29 -24.71
N SER A 427 -26.36 5.86 -25.83
CA SER A 427 -26.44 4.42 -26.17
C SER A 427 -25.03 3.83 -26.34
N PRO A 428 -24.74 2.62 -25.82
CA PRO A 428 -23.46 1.96 -26.04
C PRO A 428 -23.33 1.29 -27.42
N LEU A 429 -24.38 1.31 -28.25
CA LEU A 429 -24.40 0.69 -29.58
C LEU A 429 -23.64 1.53 -30.62
N CYS A 430 -23.22 0.88 -31.70
CA CYS A 430 -22.53 1.52 -32.81
C CYS A 430 -23.39 2.62 -33.47
N HIS A 431 -22.82 3.81 -33.58
CA HIS A 431 -23.49 4.96 -34.19
C HIS A 431 -23.77 4.79 -35.69
N PHE A 432 -23.10 3.86 -36.37
CA PHE A 432 -23.32 3.56 -37.78
C PHE A 432 -24.37 2.45 -38.02
N GLY A 433 -25.16 2.11 -37.00
CA GLY A 433 -26.29 1.17 -37.13
C GLY A 433 -25.91 -0.30 -37.05
N CYS A 434 -24.78 -0.65 -36.42
CA CYS A 434 -24.45 -2.04 -36.13
C CYS A 434 -25.11 -2.48 -34.81
N ASP A 435 -25.61 -3.72 -34.76
CA ASP A 435 -26.19 -4.32 -33.55
C ASP A 435 -25.11 -4.88 -32.59
N THR A 436 -24.11 -4.05 -32.31
CA THR A 436 -22.97 -4.41 -31.45
C THR A 436 -22.52 -3.20 -30.66
N LEU A 437 -21.87 -3.44 -29.51
CA LEU A 437 -21.28 -2.39 -28.70
C LEU A 437 -20.20 -1.64 -29.48
N GLU A 438 -20.22 -0.31 -29.42
CA GLU A 438 -19.23 0.53 -30.06
C GLU A 438 -17.93 0.57 -29.26
N THR A 439 -17.15 -0.49 -29.38
CA THR A 439 -15.81 -0.56 -28.80
C THR A 439 -14.75 -0.12 -29.83
N PRO A 440 -13.52 0.22 -29.39
CA PRO A 440 -12.42 0.48 -30.33
C PRO A 440 -12.18 -0.69 -31.29
N HIS A 441 -12.28 -1.94 -30.80
CA HIS A 441 -12.12 -3.11 -31.66
C HIS A 441 -13.23 -3.20 -32.71
N HIS A 442 -14.49 -2.95 -32.33
CA HIS A 442 -15.58 -2.86 -33.30
C HIS A 442 -15.29 -1.79 -34.35
N LEU A 443 -15.01 -0.54 -33.94
CA LEU A 443 -14.78 0.58 -34.86
C LEU A 443 -13.63 0.33 -35.83
N PHE A 444 -12.49 -0.15 -35.32
CA PHE A 444 -11.28 -0.30 -36.12
C PHE A 444 -11.22 -1.62 -36.90
N VAL A 445 -11.85 -2.70 -36.44
CA VAL A 445 -11.66 -4.04 -37.04
C VAL A 445 -12.94 -4.55 -37.70
N GLN A 446 -14.09 -4.40 -37.05
CA GLN A 446 -15.31 -5.13 -37.44
C GLN A 446 -16.35 -4.27 -38.16
N CYS A 447 -16.40 -2.97 -37.88
CA CYS A 447 -17.47 -2.08 -38.30
C CYS A 447 -17.56 -2.05 -39.84
N PRO A 448 -18.69 -2.47 -40.46
CA PRO A 448 -18.85 -2.53 -41.91
C PRO A 448 -18.68 -1.17 -42.59
N HIS A 449 -19.05 -0.08 -41.89
CA HIS A 449 -18.91 1.29 -42.40
C HIS A 449 -17.47 1.65 -42.81
N PHE A 450 -16.47 1.04 -42.16
CA PHE A 450 -15.06 1.28 -42.46
C PHE A 450 -14.39 0.14 -43.24
N ALA A 451 -15.15 -0.82 -43.78
CA ALA A 451 -14.62 -1.97 -44.51
C ALA A 451 -13.76 -1.55 -45.73
N ASP A 452 -14.29 -0.66 -46.57
CA ASP A 452 -13.59 -0.18 -47.77
C ASP A 452 -12.25 0.48 -47.43
N VAL A 453 -12.20 1.23 -46.33
CA VAL A 453 -10.98 1.91 -45.87
C VAL A 453 -9.93 0.89 -45.39
N ARG A 454 -10.36 -0.18 -44.71
CA ARG A 454 -9.48 -1.28 -44.31
C ARG A 454 -8.97 -2.05 -45.53
N ASP A 455 -9.83 -2.33 -46.49
CA ASP A 455 -9.46 -3.06 -47.71
C ASP A 455 -8.47 -2.27 -48.58
N GLU A 456 -8.65 -0.96 -48.71
CA GLU A 456 -7.68 -0.06 -49.38
C GLU A 456 -6.28 -0.18 -48.75
N HIS A 457 -6.19 -0.11 -47.41
CA HIS A 457 -4.92 -0.19 -46.70
C HIS A 457 -4.34 -1.61 -46.71
N LYS A 458 -5.18 -2.64 -46.66
CA LYS A 458 -4.77 -4.05 -46.79
C LYS A 458 -4.08 -4.28 -48.12
N ILE A 459 -4.69 -3.86 -49.23
CA ILE A 459 -4.12 -3.99 -50.58
C ILE A 459 -2.78 -3.24 -50.66
N ALA A 460 -2.70 -2.04 -50.08
CA ALA A 460 -1.47 -1.26 -50.06
C ALA A 460 -0.33 -1.97 -49.30
N VAL A 461 -0.61 -2.48 -48.09
CA VAL A 461 0.38 -3.20 -47.27
C VAL A 461 0.83 -4.49 -47.93
N GLN A 462 -0.08 -5.25 -48.56
CA GLN A 462 0.26 -6.46 -49.29
C GLN A 462 1.19 -6.16 -50.47
N ARG A 463 0.90 -5.11 -51.25
CA ARG A 463 1.72 -4.70 -52.39
C ARG A 463 3.11 -4.25 -51.96
N GLU A 464 3.21 -3.43 -50.92
CA GLU A 464 4.49 -2.96 -50.38
C GLU A 464 5.32 -4.13 -49.84
N THR A 465 4.70 -5.03 -49.07
CA THR A 465 5.35 -6.23 -48.53
C THR A 465 5.86 -7.14 -49.64
N SER A 466 5.04 -7.40 -50.68
CA SER A 466 5.44 -8.18 -51.84
C SER A 466 6.65 -7.55 -52.55
N THR A 467 6.63 -6.24 -52.77
CA THR A 467 7.73 -5.50 -53.41
C THR A 467 9.03 -5.61 -52.60
N LEU A 468 8.96 -5.47 -51.27
CA LEU A 468 10.11 -5.63 -50.37
C LEU A 468 10.67 -7.07 -50.40
N LEU A 469 9.80 -8.08 -50.46
CA LEU A 469 10.20 -9.50 -50.52
C LEU A 469 10.76 -9.92 -51.88
N HIS A 470 10.36 -9.27 -52.97
CA HIS A 470 10.92 -9.51 -54.31
C HIS A 470 12.25 -8.80 -54.53
N ALA A 471 12.45 -7.63 -53.90
CA ALA A 471 13.68 -6.85 -54.02
C ALA A 471 14.90 -7.48 -53.31
N THR A 472 14.76 -8.59 -52.58
CA THR A 472 15.86 -9.23 -51.86
C THR A 472 15.73 -10.74 -51.90
N GLU A 473 16.74 -11.43 -52.44
CA GLU A 473 16.85 -12.89 -52.31
C GLU A 473 17.18 -13.22 -50.84
N THR A 474 16.19 -13.77 -50.14
CA THR A 474 16.31 -14.12 -48.72
C THR A 474 15.69 -15.49 -48.47
N PRO A 475 16.21 -16.28 -47.51
CA PRO A 475 15.64 -17.57 -47.11
C PRO A 475 14.39 -17.42 -46.22
N LEU A 476 13.69 -16.28 -46.31
CA LEU A 476 12.51 -15.99 -45.50
C LEU A 476 11.29 -16.77 -46.01
N PRO A 477 10.36 -17.15 -45.12
CA PRO A 477 9.09 -17.76 -45.51
C PRO A 477 8.16 -16.67 -46.12
N LYS A 478 8.40 -16.35 -47.40
CA LYS A 478 7.71 -15.25 -48.11
C LYS A 478 6.19 -15.39 -48.07
N GLU A 479 5.68 -16.61 -48.23
CA GLU A 479 4.25 -16.91 -48.20
C GLU A 479 3.63 -16.61 -46.83
N VAL A 480 4.33 -16.96 -45.74
CA VAL A 480 3.85 -16.68 -44.38
C VAL A 480 3.80 -15.17 -44.14
N ILE A 481 4.84 -14.43 -44.50
CA ILE A 481 4.88 -12.97 -44.35
C ILE A 481 3.80 -12.30 -45.20
N GLN A 482 3.54 -12.78 -46.42
CA GLN A 482 2.46 -12.27 -47.27
C GLN A 482 1.08 -12.58 -46.70
N ARG A 483 0.89 -13.77 -46.12
CA ARG A 483 -0.35 -14.14 -45.42
C ARG A 483 -0.57 -13.26 -44.20
N THR A 484 0.48 -13.00 -43.40
CA THR A 484 0.41 -12.07 -42.26
C THR A 484 0.02 -10.66 -42.70
N ALA A 485 0.58 -10.15 -43.80
CA ALA A 485 0.19 -8.86 -44.37
C ALA A 485 -1.28 -8.84 -44.83
N ALA A 486 -1.78 -9.95 -45.38
CA ALA A 486 -3.18 -10.09 -45.80
C ALA A 486 -4.18 -10.03 -44.64
N SER A 487 -3.77 -10.54 -43.49
CA SER A 487 -4.60 -10.62 -42.28
C SER A 487 -4.30 -9.51 -41.26
N LEU A 488 -3.54 -8.47 -41.64
CA LEU A 488 -3.08 -7.44 -40.68
C LEU A 488 -4.22 -6.62 -40.08
N PHE A 489 -5.31 -6.39 -40.82
CA PHE A 489 -6.42 -5.52 -40.39
C PHE A 489 -7.72 -6.27 -40.06
N VAL A 490 -7.66 -7.59 -39.94
CA VAL A 490 -8.80 -8.47 -39.64
C VAL A 490 -8.44 -9.45 -38.53
N ASP A 491 -9.44 -9.91 -37.80
CA ASP A 491 -9.26 -10.97 -36.80
C ASP A 491 -8.90 -12.27 -37.53
N ASP A 492 -7.72 -12.81 -37.22
CA ASP A 492 -7.23 -14.08 -37.77
C ASP A 492 -6.51 -14.83 -36.62
N PRO A 493 -7.05 -15.98 -36.17
CA PRO A 493 -6.50 -16.73 -35.05
C PRO A 493 -5.13 -17.35 -35.34
N ASP A 494 -4.78 -17.54 -36.62
CA ASP A 494 -3.48 -18.11 -37.02
C ASP A 494 -2.38 -17.04 -37.03
N ILE A 495 -2.76 -15.76 -37.07
CA ILE A 495 -1.83 -14.63 -37.23
C ILE A 495 -1.72 -13.78 -35.97
N TRP A 496 -2.85 -13.52 -35.29
CA TRP A 496 -2.88 -12.68 -34.11
C TRP A 496 -2.81 -13.52 -32.82
N PRO A 497 -1.81 -13.29 -31.93
CA PRO A 497 -1.59 -14.09 -30.72
C PRO A 497 -2.77 -14.18 -29.75
N GLN A 498 -3.73 -13.27 -29.83
CA GLN A 498 -4.93 -13.20 -29.00
C GLN A 498 -6.21 -13.24 -29.84
N THR A 499 -6.13 -13.90 -30.99
CA THR A 499 -7.20 -14.08 -31.99
C THR A 499 -7.83 -12.81 -32.54
N THR A 500 -7.39 -11.64 -32.08
CA THR A 500 -7.98 -10.33 -32.37
C THR A 500 -6.92 -9.39 -32.93
N ALA A 501 -7.27 -8.65 -33.97
CA ALA A 501 -6.41 -7.63 -34.55
C ALA A 501 -6.24 -6.46 -33.59
N ARG A 502 -4.99 -6.12 -33.29
CA ARG A 502 -4.63 -5.03 -32.35
C ARG A 502 -3.83 -3.92 -33.01
N TYR A 503 -3.91 -3.80 -34.34
CA TYR A 503 -3.14 -2.82 -35.12
C TYR A 503 -3.40 -1.36 -34.67
N PHE A 504 -4.63 -1.05 -34.23
CA PHE A 504 -5.02 0.26 -33.73
C PHE A 504 -4.38 0.62 -32.38
N LEU A 505 -3.79 -0.35 -31.69
CA LEU A 505 -2.97 -0.15 -30.50
C LEU A 505 -1.50 0.05 -30.87
N GLY A 506 -1.14 0.15 -32.16
CA GLY A 506 0.24 0.20 -32.62
C GLY A 506 1.01 -1.09 -32.36
N MET A 507 0.31 -2.22 -32.46
CA MET A 507 0.88 -3.57 -32.35
C MET A 507 0.92 -4.22 -33.72
N VAL A 508 1.89 -5.09 -33.93
CA VAL A 508 2.10 -5.84 -35.16
C VAL A 508 2.22 -7.33 -34.81
N PRO A 509 1.60 -8.25 -35.56
CA PRO A 509 1.72 -9.68 -35.30
C PRO A 509 3.19 -10.13 -35.44
N PRO A 510 3.60 -11.22 -34.77
CA PRO A 510 4.97 -11.73 -34.88
C PRO A 510 5.38 -11.96 -36.32
N ILE A 511 6.52 -11.40 -36.73
CA ILE A 511 7.09 -11.67 -38.04
C ILE A 511 8.04 -12.87 -37.91
N PRO A 512 7.90 -13.92 -38.74
CA PRO A 512 8.78 -15.09 -38.67
C PRO A 512 10.26 -14.70 -38.77
N GLY A 513 11.01 -14.97 -37.70
CA GLY A 513 12.46 -14.77 -37.65
C GLY A 513 13.24 -15.96 -38.21
N VAL A 514 14.52 -15.75 -38.53
CA VAL A 514 15.46 -16.82 -38.88
C VAL A 514 16.32 -17.14 -37.66
N SER A 515 16.43 -18.43 -37.29
CA SER A 515 17.29 -18.90 -36.21
C SER A 515 18.76 -18.55 -36.43
N SER A 516 19.45 -18.21 -35.34
CA SER A 516 20.72 -17.48 -35.26
C SER A 516 22.00 -18.16 -35.80
N SER A 517 21.88 -19.14 -36.70
CA SER A 517 22.96 -20.09 -37.00
C SER A 517 23.72 -19.85 -38.31
N SER A 518 23.53 -18.74 -39.04
CA SER A 518 24.33 -18.45 -40.24
C SER A 518 24.50 -16.97 -40.54
N GLY A 519 25.74 -16.57 -40.85
CA GLY A 519 26.23 -15.19 -41.01
C GLY A 519 25.61 -14.31 -42.11
N ALA A 520 24.43 -14.65 -42.66
CA ALA A 520 23.64 -13.84 -43.58
C ALA A 520 22.69 -12.85 -42.86
N HIS A 521 23.02 -12.44 -41.63
CA HIS A 521 22.08 -11.87 -40.66
C HIS A 521 21.62 -10.44 -40.95
N LEU A 522 22.47 -9.57 -41.50
CA LEU A 522 22.20 -8.12 -41.50
C LEU A 522 21.16 -7.71 -42.56
N HIS A 523 21.21 -8.27 -43.76
CA HIS A 523 20.26 -7.93 -44.83
C HIS A 523 18.84 -8.41 -44.49
N THR A 524 18.72 -9.63 -43.97
CA THR A 524 17.45 -10.21 -43.53
C THR A 524 16.85 -9.42 -42.35
N THR A 525 17.66 -9.09 -41.33
CA THR A 525 17.19 -8.31 -40.17
C THR A 525 16.74 -6.90 -40.59
N ARG A 526 17.48 -6.24 -41.50
CA ARG A 526 17.09 -4.94 -42.06
C ARG A 526 15.79 -5.03 -42.85
N LEU A 527 15.60 -6.09 -43.65
CA LEU A 527 14.37 -6.31 -44.40
C LEU A 527 13.17 -6.50 -43.46
N LEU A 528 13.28 -7.38 -42.47
CA LEU A 528 12.23 -7.60 -41.47
C LEU A 528 11.89 -6.32 -40.69
N SER A 529 12.91 -5.54 -40.30
CA SER A 529 12.71 -4.23 -39.65
C SER A 529 11.97 -3.24 -40.56
N ARG A 530 12.24 -3.24 -41.86
CA ARG A 530 11.54 -2.38 -42.84
C ARG A 530 10.09 -2.82 -43.04
N ILE A 531 9.85 -4.13 -43.09
CA ILE A 531 8.49 -4.70 -43.17
C ILE A 531 7.70 -4.33 -41.91
N ALA A 532 8.27 -4.56 -40.72
CA ALA A 532 7.65 -4.18 -39.44
C ALA A 532 7.32 -2.68 -39.39
N ALA A 533 8.27 -1.83 -39.81
CA ALA A 533 8.06 -0.38 -39.85
C ALA A 533 6.96 0.04 -40.84
N SER A 534 6.87 -0.59 -42.02
CA SER A 534 5.80 -0.35 -43.00
C SER A 534 4.43 -0.77 -42.44
N TRP A 535 4.33 -1.97 -41.86
CA TRP A 535 3.08 -2.47 -41.26
C TRP A 535 2.61 -1.55 -40.13
N HIS A 536 3.53 -1.15 -39.26
CA HIS A 536 3.26 -0.23 -38.15
C HIS A 536 2.79 1.15 -38.65
N LEU A 537 3.47 1.72 -39.64
CA LEU A 537 3.12 3.03 -40.19
C LEU A 537 1.75 3.01 -40.88
N THR A 538 1.45 1.95 -41.63
CA THR A 538 0.15 1.77 -42.28
C THR A 538 -0.96 1.61 -41.25
N SER A 539 -0.70 0.86 -40.18
CA SER A 539 -1.62 0.71 -39.04
C SER A 539 -1.94 2.04 -38.37
N ILE A 540 -0.94 2.88 -38.12
CA ILE A 540 -1.10 4.24 -37.57
C ILE A 540 -2.00 5.08 -38.48
N ARG A 541 -1.72 5.08 -39.78
CA ARG A 541 -2.45 5.89 -40.78
C ARG A 541 -3.91 5.46 -40.90
N LEU A 542 -4.15 4.15 -41.00
CA LEU A 542 -5.50 3.58 -41.06
C LEU A 542 -6.31 3.96 -39.82
N THR A 543 -5.74 3.77 -38.63
CA THR A 543 -6.38 4.11 -37.35
C THR A 543 -6.78 5.58 -37.30
N ALA A 544 -5.88 6.47 -37.72
CA ALA A 544 -6.14 7.91 -37.75
C ALA A 544 -7.22 8.29 -38.78
N ARG A 545 -7.24 7.65 -39.94
CA ARG A 545 -8.25 7.88 -40.98
C ARG A 545 -9.63 7.44 -40.51
N ILE A 546 -9.74 6.24 -39.94
CA ILE A 546 -11.00 5.72 -39.37
C ILE A 546 -11.49 6.66 -38.26
N TRP A 547 -10.63 6.98 -37.29
CA TRP A 547 -11.01 7.82 -36.15
C TRP A 547 -11.36 9.26 -36.57
N GLY A 548 -10.63 9.83 -37.53
CA GLY A 548 -10.94 11.14 -38.10
C GLY A 548 -12.31 11.17 -38.81
N SER A 549 -12.65 10.10 -39.55
CA SER A 549 -13.98 9.97 -40.16
C SER A 549 -15.08 9.77 -39.12
N TYR A 550 -14.82 8.96 -38.09
CA TYR A 550 -15.73 8.77 -36.96
C TYR A 550 -16.07 10.10 -36.28
N LYS A 551 -15.06 10.88 -35.87
CA LYS A 551 -15.30 12.18 -35.20
C LYS A 551 -16.02 13.19 -36.10
N ARG A 552 -15.74 13.19 -37.42
CA ARG A 552 -16.49 14.04 -38.37
C ARG A 552 -17.97 13.63 -38.45
N ALA A 553 -18.26 12.34 -38.46
CA ALA A 553 -19.64 11.85 -38.47
C ALA A 553 -20.38 12.20 -37.16
N MET A 554 -19.70 12.12 -36.02
CA MET A 554 -20.27 12.45 -34.70
C MET A 554 -20.47 13.96 -34.49
N ASN A 555 -19.71 14.81 -35.18
CA ASN A 555 -19.79 16.27 -35.05
C ASN A 555 -20.83 16.92 -36.00
N LEU A 556 -21.62 16.15 -36.74
CA LEU A 556 -22.66 16.67 -37.64
C LEU A 556 -23.99 16.87 -36.90
N SER A 557 -24.14 18.01 -36.20
CA SER A 557 -25.43 18.66 -35.81
C SER A 557 -25.21 20.02 -35.09
N PRO A 558 -26.18 20.96 -35.14
CA PRO A 558 -26.28 22.19 -35.95
C PRO A 558 -25.52 23.41 -35.31
N PRO A 559 -25.71 24.70 -35.68
CA PRO A 559 -24.77 25.77 -35.29
C PRO A 559 -24.75 25.94 -33.77
N ARG A 560 -23.53 25.87 -33.20
CA ARG A 560 -23.26 25.94 -31.76
C ARG A 560 -23.84 27.22 -31.17
N ILE A 561 -24.81 27.09 -30.27
CA ILE A 561 -24.94 28.03 -29.16
C ILE A 561 -23.65 27.86 -28.34
N PRO A 562 -22.88 28.94 -28.06
CA PRO A 562 -21.63 28.81 -27.34
C PRO A 562 -21.89 28.21 -25.96
N PRO A 563 -21.09 27.20 -25.53
CA PRO A 563 -21.22 26.65 -24.19
C PRO A 563 -20.95 27.76 -23.16
N PRO A 564 -21.72 27.87 -22.07
CA PRO A 564 -21.53 28.89 -21.05
C PRO A 564 -20.21 28.75 -20.28
N ILE A 565 -19.44 27.69 -20.55
CA ILE A 565 -18.21 27.35 -19.85
C ILE A 565 -17.06 27.36 -20.86
N ALA A 566 -16.15 28.31 -20.72
CA ALA A 566 -14.89 28.34 -21.43
C ALA A 566 -13.97 27.24 -20.86
N LEU A 567 -13.72 26.19 -21.65
CA LEU A 567 -12.72 25.18 -21.29
C LEU A 567 -11.30 25.74 -21.52
N PRO A 568 -10.32 25.35 -20.68
CA PRO A 568 -8.92 25.66 -20.89
C PRO A 568 -8.41 25.25 -22.30
N PRO A 569 -7.43 25.96 -22.89
CA PRO A 569 -6.97 25.73 -24.26
C PRO A 569 -6.43 24.32 -24.54
N HIS A 570 -5.99 23.60 -23.51
CA HIS A 570 -5.49 22.24 -23.63
C HIS A 570 -6.60 21.18 -23.64
N LEU A 571 -7.85 21.55 -23.33
CA LEU A 571 -9.03 20.65 -23.30
C LEU A 571 -10.02 20.91 -24.46
N THR A 572 -9.75 21.90 -25.31
CA THR A 572 -10.61 22.26 -26.45
C THR A 572 -10.73 21.15 -27.50
N HIS A 573 -9.79 20.21 -27.54
CA HIS A 573 -9.83 19.04 -28.44
C HIS A 573 -10.88 17.97 -28.05
N LEU A 574 -11.53 18.13 -26.88
CA LEU A 574 -12.61 17.28 -26.41
C LEU A 574 -14.00 17.73 -26.88
N LEU A 575 -14.11 18.96 -27.42
CA LEU A 575 -15.29 19.49 -28.13
C LEU A 575 -15.16 19.26 -29.64
#